data_AF-A0A3D3X968-F1
#
_entry.id   AF-A0A3D3X968-F1
#
_cell.length_a   1.000
_cell.length_b   1.000
_cell.length_c   1.000
_cell.angle_alpha   90.00
_cell.angle_beta   90.00
_cell.angle_gamma   90.00
#
_symmetry.space_group_name_H-M   'P 1'
#
loop_
_entity.id
_entity.type
_entity.pdbx_description
1 polymer ?
#
loop_
_entity_poly.entity_id
_entity_poly.type
_entity_poly.pdbx_seq_one_letter_code
_entity_poly.pdbx_strand_id
1 'polypeptide(L)'
;MLMLMLQSGEPYFDSCTMIIFFLLIGRTLEQLSKSRVMDLTERLSGLAPSFARLLKSDGTEQQVGLEEIQEGDRLRVHPGDSIPADGIVIHGETEIDESALTGESLRRHVVPGSRIHGGTTNPIKVIEMQVLKIGRETLLGQIVSLVDQASETKTKV
;
A
#
# COMPACT_ATOMS: atom_id res chain seq x y z
N MET A 1 0.96 61.89 17.53
CA MET A 1 2.36 62.21 17.15
C MET A 1 3.26 60.96 17.29
N LEU A 2 2.83 59.81 16.73
CA LEU A 2 3.67 58.60 16.61
C LEU A 2 3.43 57.86 15.28
N MET A 3 2.53 58.38 14.44
CA MET A 3 2.08 57.75 13.19
C MET A 3 2.75 58.38 11.94
N LEU A 4 3.85 59.12 12.14
CA LEU A 4 4.50 59.92 11.08
C LEU A 4 6.01 59.66 10.96
N MET A 5 6.54 58.62 11.61
CA MET A 5 7.99 58.30 11.64
C MET A 5 8.29 56.91 11.07
N LEU A 6 7.61 56.52 9.98
CA LEU A 6 7.98 55.34 9.18
C LEU A 6 8.02 55.61 7.67
N GLN A 7 7.87 56.88 7.25
CA GLN A 7 8.05 57.28 5.85
C GLN A 7 9.49 57.67 5.56
N SER A 8 10.42 56.71 5.67
CA SER A 8 11.75 56.81 5.06
C SER A 8 12.40 55.44 4.94
N GLY A 9 11.71 54.49 4.31
CA GLY A 9 12.31 53.32 3.68
C GLY A 9 11.96 53.37 2.20
N GLU A 10 12.94 53.17 1.32
CA GLU A 10 12.72 53.29 -0.12
C GLU A 10 11.54 52.42 -0.60
N PRO A 11 10.61 52.93 -1.44
CA PRO A 11 9.42 52.18 -1.89
C PRO A 11 9.76 50.85 -2.59
N TYR A 12 11.01 50.71 -3.04
CA TYR A 12 11.57 49.46 -3.56
C TYR A 12 11.63 48.35 -2.51
N PHE A 13 11.99 48.64 -1.26
CA PHE A 13 12.11 47.63 -0.20
C PHE A 13 10.75 47.07 0.20
N ASP A 14 9.73 47.93 0.26
CA ASP A 14 8.36 47.54 0.61
C ASP A 14 7.75 46.67 -0.52
N SER A 15 8.01 47.04 -1.77
CA SER A 15 7.60 46.26 -2.95
C SER A 15 8.27 44.88 -3.00
N CYS A 16 9.59 44.82 -2.75
CA CYS A 16 10.33 43.55 -2.72
C CYS A 16 9.84 42.63 -1.60
N THR A 17 9.57 43.18 -0.41
CA THR A 17 9.04 42.42 0.72
C THR A 17 7.67 41.83 0.42
N MET A 18 6.76 42.60 -0.21
CA MET A 18 5.44 42.08 -0.59
C MET A 18 5.53 40.96 -1.64
N ILE A 19 6.39 41.09 -2.64
CA ILE A 19 6.60 40.04 -3.66
C ILE A 19 7.11 38.75 -3.02
N ILE A 20 8.11 38.85 -2.14
CA ILE A 20 8.65 37.69 -1.43
C ILE A 20 7.59 37.06 -0.51
N PHE A 21 6.80 37.88 0.18
CA PHE A 21 5.72 37.41 1.05
C PHE A 21 4.65 36.63 0.27
N PHE A 22 4.16 37.15 -0.87
CA PHE A 22 3.20 36.44 -1.71
C PHE A 22 3.80 35.16 -2.33
N LEU A 23 5.08 35.17 -2.70
CA LEU A 23 5.78 33.99 -3.22
C LEU A 23 5.89 32.89 -2.16
N LEU A 24 6.19 33.26 -0.90
CA LEU A 24 6.23 32.33 0.22
C LEU A 24 4.85 31.75 0.53
N ILE A 25 3.80 32.58 0.56
CA ILE A 25 2.41 32.12 0.74
C ILE A 25 2.03 31.14 -0.38
N GLY A 26 2.33 31.46 -1.63
CA GLY A 26 2.07 30.58 -2.77
C GLY A 26 2.76 29.22 -2.61
N ARG A 27 4.04 29.23 -2.21
CA ARG A 27 4.82 28.01 -1.95
C ARG A 27 4.28 27.21 -0.77
N THR A 28 3.83 27.86 0.29
CA THR A 28 3.22 27.17 1.44
C THR A 28 1.87 26.55 1.07
N LEU A 29 1.03 27.23 0.29
CA LEU A 29 -0.23 26.67 -0.22
C LEU A 29 0.01 25.52 -1.21
N GLU A 30 1.06 25.60 -2.02
CA GLU A 30 1.49 24.51 -2.91
C GLU A 30 1.96 23.28 -2.12
N GLN A 31 2.76 23.48 -1.06
CA GLN A 31 3.19 22.42 -0.15
C GLN A 31 2.01 21.79 0.60
N LEU A 32 1.07 22.60 1.09
CA LEU A 32 -0.17 22.12 1.73
C LEU A 32 -1.05 21.32 0.77
N SER A 33 -1.09 21.69 -0.51
CA SER A 33 -1.83 20.95 -1.53
C SER A 33 -1.14 19.63 -1.90
N LYS A 34 0.20 19.61 -1.97
CA LYS A 34 1.00 18.38 -2.18
C LYS A 34 0.89 17.39 -1.01
N SER A 35 0.66 17.87 0.21
CA SER A 35 0.52 17.03 1.41
C SER A 35 -0.68 16.07 1.38
N ARG A 36 -1.66 16.26 0.49
CA ARG A 36 -2.83 15.38 0.37
C ARG A 36 -2.62 14.18 -0.56
N VAL A 37 -1.50 14.12 -1.29
CA VAL A 37 -1.23 13.07 -2.29
C VAL A 37 -0.33 11.95 -1.73
N MET A 38 0.36 12.16 -0.61
CA MET A 38 1.23 11.13 -0.01
C MET A 38 0.51 10.10 0.86
N ASP A 39 -0.70 10.40 1.35
CA ASP A 39 -1.44 9.52 2.30
C ASP A 39 -2.13 8.33 1.60
N LEU A 40 -2.21 8.31 0.27
CA LEU A 40 -2.79 7.18 -0.49
C LEU A 40 -1.75 6.11 -0.83
N THR A 41 -0.50 6.50 -1.04
CA THR A 41 0.59 5.54 -1.36
C THR A 41 1.02 4.76 -0.11
N GLU A 42 1.06 5.42 1.05
CA GLU A 42 1.45 4.79 2.32
C GLU A 42 0.40 3.78 2.82
N ARG A 43 -0.89 4.06 2.56
CA ARG A 43 -2.00 3.14 2.85
C ARG A 43 -2.04 1.92 1.93
N LEU A 44 -1.51 2.02 0.72
CA LEU A 44 -1.34 0.86 -0.17
C LEU A 44 -0.13 0.00 0.25
N SER A 45 0.94 0.61 0.76
CA SER A 45 2.10 -0.14 1.29
C SER A 45 1.86 -0.83 2.64
N GLY A 46 0.87 -0.39 3.42
CA GLY A 46 0.48 -1.02 4.68
C GLY A 46 -0.45 -2.24 4.56
N LEU A 47 -0.93 -2.55 3.35
CA LEU A 47 -1.85 -3.68 3.07
C LEU A 47 -1.11 -4.99 2.77
N ALA A 48 0.14 -4.91 2.31
CA ALA A 48 1.00 -6.08 2.15
C ALA A 48 1.73 -6.34 3.48
N PRO A 49 1.60 -7.53 4.08
CA PRO A 49 2.28 -7.82 5.33
C PRO A 49 3.77 -7.91 5.08
N SER A 50 4.60 -7.21 5.85
CA SER A 50 6.06 -7.20 5.63
C SER A 50 6.72 -8.56 5.86
N PHE A 51 5.99 -9.50 6.48
CA PHE A 51 6.47 -10.84 6.82
C PHE A 51 5.38 -11.88 6.60
N ALA A 52 5.79 -13.11 6.28
CA ALA A 52 4.93 -14.27 6.28
C ALA A 52 5.42 -15.29 7.32
N ARG A 53 4.54 -16.23 7.68
CA ARG A 53 4.87 -17.34 8.58
C ARG A 53 5.00 -18.62 7.78
N LEU A 54 6.23 -19.04 7.54
CA LEU A 54 6.56 -20.31 6.90
C LEU A 54 6.33 -21.45 7.88
N LEU A 55 5.55 -22.45 7.46
CA LEU A 55 5.33 -23.68 8.19
C LEU A 55 6.39 -24.70 7.82
N LYS A 56 7.28 -25.02 8.76
CA LYS A 56 8.34 -26.01 8.60
C LYS A 56 7.76 -27.43 8.68
N SER A 57 8.54 -28.40 8.19
CA SER A 57 8.16 -29.83 8.19
C SER A 57 7.95 -30.42 9.59
N ASP A 58 8.54 -29.81 10.62
CA ASP A 58 8.38 -30.17 12.03
C ASP A 58 7.11 -29.56 12.68
N GLY A 59 6.34 -28.78 11.92
CA GLY A 59 5.14 -28.08 12.38
C GLY A 59 5.41 -26.74 13.06
N THR A 60 6.67 -26.29 13.13
CA THR A 60 7.00 -24.97 13.69
C THR A 60 6.72 -23.85 12.69
N GLU A 61 6.35 -22.67 13.21
CA GLU A 61 6.15 -21.45 12.43
C GLU A 61 7.43 -20.61 12.50
N GLN A 62 8.01 -20.26 11.34
CA GLN A 62 9.12 -19.33 11.23
C GLN A 62 8.65 -18.07 10.50
N GLN A 63 8.85 -16.91 11.11
CA GLN A 63 8.62 -15.63 10.45
C GLN A 63 9.76 -15.37 9.44
N VAL A 64 9.40 -15.09 8.19
CA VAL A 64 10.31 -14.84 7.06
C VAL A 64 9.88 -13.58 6.30
N GLY A 65 10.82 -12.89 5.66
CA GLY A 65 10.51 -11.78 4.75
C GLY A 65 9.73 -12.26 3.53
N LEU A 66 8.98 -11.38 2.88
CA LEU A 66 8.24 -11.73 1.65
C LEU A 66 9.18 -12.21 0.53
N GLU A 67 10.39 -11.66 0.47
CA GLU A 67 11.45 -12.02 -0.47
C GLU A 67 12.04 -13.42 -0.26
N GLU A 68 11.85 -14.00 0.92
CA GLU A 68 12.34 -15.36 1.24
C GLU A 68 11.35 -16.45 0.86
N ILE A 69 10.11 -16.07 0.51
CA ILE A 69 9.04 -17.01 0.13
C ILE A 69 9.28 -17.55 -1.27
N GLN A 70 9.18 -18.86 -1.42
CA GLN A 70 9.31 -19.55 -2.70
C GLN A 70 7.99 -20.23 -3.09
N GLU A 71 7.84 -20.51 -4.39
CA GLU A 71 6.74 -21.35 -4.86
C GLU A 71 6.81 -22.75 -4.24
N GLY A 72 5.65 -23.25 -3.83
CA GLY A 72 5.54 -24.53 -3.12
C GLY A 72 5.70 -24.44 -1.60
N ASP A 73 6.13 -23.30 -1.05
CA ASP A 73 6.20 -23.10 0.39
C ASP A 73 4.82 -23.21 1.05
N ARG A 74 4.80 -23.72 2.28
CA ARG A 74 3.60 -23.80 3.11
C ARG A 74 3.59 -22.63 4.08
N LEU A 75 2.56 -21.80 4.01
CA LEU A 75 2.42 -20.64 4.89
C LEU A 75 1.24 -20.82 5.83
N ARG A 76 1.40 -20.38 7.06
CA ARG A 76 0.34 -20.30 8.06
C ARG A 76 -0.20 -18.87 8.10
N VAL A 77 -1.49 -18.71 7.80
CA VAL A 77 -2.16 -17.40 7.76
C VAL A 77 -3.13 -17.34 8.94
N HIS A 78 -2.90 -16.41 9.86
CA HIS A 78 -3.76 -16.24 11.04
C HIS A 78 -4.90 -15.25 10.77
N PRO A 79 -5.90 -15.19 11.66
CA PRO A 79 -6.94 -14.17 11.58
C PRO A 79 -6.35 -12.75 11.69
N GLY A 80 -6.81 -11.85 10.83
CA GLY A 80 -6.30 -10.50 10.67
C GLY A 80 -5.13 -10.36 9.69
N ASP A 81 -4.50 -11.47 9.27
CA ASP A 81 -3.37 -11.40 8.35
C ASP A 81 -3.83 -11.16 6.91
N SER A 82 -3.04 -10.36 6.21
CA SER A 82 -3.10 -10.27 4.76
C SER A 82 -2.40 -11.48 4.13
N ILE A 83 -2.90 -11.94 2.98
CA ILE A 83 -2.35 -13.09 2.27
C ILE A 83 -1.11 -12.60 1.50
N PRO A 84 0.09 -13.17 1.75
CA PRO A 84 1.34 -12.64 1.20
C PRO A 84 1.57 -12.95 -0.28
N ALA A 85 0.96 -14.01 -0.81
CA ALA A 85 1.20 -14.52 -2.16
C ALA A 85 -0.05 -15.23 -2.72
N ASP A 86 -0.10 -15.48 -4.02
CA ASP A 86 -1.18 -16.29 -4.60
C ASP A 86 -0.93 -17.76 -4.27
N GLY A 87 -1.98 -18.49 -3.91
CA GLY A 87 -1.84 -19.88 -3.49
C GLY A 87 -3.12 -20.68 -3.45
N ILE A 88 -3.02 -21.86 -2.83
CA ILE A 88 -4.12 -22.79 -2.61
C ILE A 88 -4.21 -23.14 -1.13
N VAL A 89 -5.43 -23.18 -0.59
CA VAL A 89 -5.66 -23.62 0.79
C VAL A 89 -5.40 -25.12 0.85
N ILE A 90 -4.54 -25.56 1.77
CA ILE A 90 -4.23 -26.98 1.99
C ILE A 90 -4.81 -27.49 3.31
N HIS A 91 -5.07 -26.61 4.27
CA HIS A 91 -5.71 -26.96 5.53
C HIS A 91 -6.50 -25.78 6.12
N GLY A 92 -7.58 -26.08 6.83
CA GLY A 92 -8.49 -25.09 7.40
C GLY A 92 -9.57 -24.60 6.41
N GLU A 93 -10.56 -23.92 6.96
CA GLU A 93 -11.71 -23.35 6.26
C GLU A 93 -12.01 -21.99 6.88
N THR A 94 -12.15 -20.96 6.05
CA THR A 94 -12.36 -19.58 6.49
C THR A 94 -13.14 -18.80 5.43
N GLU A 95 -13.49 -17.56 5.72
CA GLU A 95 -13.96 -16.60 4.74
C GLU A 95 -12.85 -15.61 4.44
N ILE A 96 -12.56 -15.32 3.17
CA ILE A 96 -11.55 -14.33 2.79
C ILE A 96 -12.24 -13.05 2.35
N ASP A 97 -11.69 -11.92 2.80
CA ASP A 97 -12.08 -10.59 2.34
C ASP A 97 -11.26 -10.20 1.11
N GLU A 98 -11.91 -10.20 -0.06
CA GLU A 98 -11.31 -9.85 -1.35
C GLU A 98 -11.56 -8.37 -1.74
N SER A 99 -12.12 -7.57 -0.83
CA SER A 99 -12.48 -6.16 -1.10
C SER A 99 -11.30 -5.30 -1.58
N ALA A 100 -10.08 -5.62 -1.13
CA ALA A 100 -8.86 -4.94 -1.58
C ALA A 100 -8.58 -5.13 -3.08
N LEU A 101 -9.03 -6.24 -3.69
CA LEU A 101 -8.81 -6.55 -5.10
C LEU A 101 -10.05 -6.25 -5.96
N THR A 102 -11.25 -6.60 -5.48
CA THR A 102 -12.48 -6.50 -6.26
C THR A 102 -13.25 -5.21 -6.02
N GLY A 103 -13.01 -4.55 -4.88
CA GLY A 103 -13.83 -3.42 -4.41
C GLY A 103 -15.18 -3.84 -3.82
N GLU A 104 -15.48 -5.14 -3.75
CA GLU A 104 -16.73 -5.66 -3.21
C GLU A 104 -16.53 -6.14 -1.76
N SER A 105 -17.39 -5.71 -0.83
CA SER A 105 -17.30 -6.10 0.59
C SER A 105 -17.82 -7.51 0.90
N LEU A 106 -18.04 -8.34 -0.13
CA LEU A 106 -18.53 -9.70 0.05
C LEU A 106 -17.35 -10.62 0.34
N ARG A 107 -17.44 -11.29 1.49
CA ARG A 107 -16.45 -12.32 1.85
C ARG A 107 -16.73 -13.60 1.09
N ARG A 108 -15.68 -14.25 0.61
CA ARG A 108 -15.76 -15.51 -0.10
C ARG A 108 -15.36 -16.65 0.81
N HIS A 109 -16.22 -17.66 0.91
CA HIS A 109 -15.92 -18.89 1.63
C HIS A 109 -14.82 -19.70 0.93
N VAL A 110 -13.81 -20.15 1.68
CA VAL A 110 -12.70 -20.96 1.16
C VAL A 110 -12.47 -22.21 2.00
N VAL A 111 -12.28 -23.31 1.29
CA VAL A 111 -12.03 -24.66 1.83
C VAL A 111 -10.72 -25.23 1.24
N PRO A 112 -10.15 -26.32 1.77
CA PRO A 112 -8.99 -26.95 1.16
C PRO A 112 -9.21 -27.25 -0.33
N GLY A 113 -8.24 -26.89 -1.17
CA GLY A 113 -8.33 -26.90 -2.64
C GLY A 113 -8.77 -25.57 -3.26
N SER A 114 -9.26 -24.60 -2.47
CA SER A 114 -9.65 -23.28 -2.97
C SER A 114 -8.43 -22.42 -3.27
N ARG A 115 -8.48 -21.69 -4.40
CA ARG A 115 -7.48 -20.66 -4.72
C ARG A 115 -7.71 -19.40 -3.89
N ILE A 116 -6.62 -18.78 -3.48
CA ILE A 116 -6.58 -17.52 -2.75
C ILE A 116 -5.53 -16.59 -3.36
N HIS A 117 -5.76 -15.29 -3.25
CA HIS A 117 -4.97 -14.27 -3.94
C HIS A 117 -4.21 -13.41 -2.93
N GLY A 118 -2.98 -13.04 -3.27
CA GLY A 118 -2.17 -12.11 -2.49
C GLY A 118 -2.83 -10.73 -2.39
N GLY A 119 -2.69 -10.09 -1.23
CA GLY A 119 -3.31 -8.80 -0.93
C GLY A 119 -4.76 -8.88 -0.44
N THR A 120 -5.35 -10.07 -0.35
CA THR A 120 -6.64 -10.30 0.32
C THR A 120 -6.43 -10.53 1.81
N THR A 121 -7.46 -10.40 2.65
CA THR A 121 -7.31 -10.55 4.11
C THR A 121 -8.06 -11.76 4.63
N ASN A 122 -7.44 -12.51 5.54
CA ASN A 122 -8.09 -13.58 6.28
C ASN A 122 -8.60 -13.04 7.62
N PRO A 123 -9.91 -12.83 7.84
CA PRO A 123 -10.41 -12.16 9.04
C PRO A 123 -10.65 -13.09 10.24
N ILE A 124 -10.87 -14.40 10.03
CA ILE A 124 -11.61 -15.22 11.02
C ILE A 124 -10.82 -16.40 11.59
N LYS A 125 -10.35 -17.32 10.74
CA LYS A 125 -9.78 -18.61 11.18
C LYS A 125 -8.36 -18.79 10.64
N VAL A 126 -7.53 -19.50 11.39
CA VAL A 126 -6.20 -19.88 10.90
C VAL A 126 -6.35 -20.86 9.73
N ILE A 127 -5.62 -20.61 8.65
CA ILE A 127 -5.52 -21.51 7.51
C ILE A 127 -4.06 -21.80 7.17
N GLU A 128 -3.84 -22.92 6.50
CA GLU A 128 -2.56 -23.22 5.86
C GLU A 128 -2.75 -23.15 4.36
N MET A 129 -1.83 -22.48 3.69
CA MET A 129 -1.80 -22.35 2.25
C MET A 129 -0.50 -22.86 1.67
N GLN A 130 -0.55 -23.33 0.43
CA GLN A 130 0.63 -23.56 -0.38
C GLN A 130 0.77 -22.44 -1.40
N VAL A 131 1.96 -21.86 -1.49
CA VAL A 131 2.28 -20.78 -2.43
C VAL A 131 2.32 -21.33 -3.85
N LEU A 132 1.62 -20.67 -4.76
CA LEU A 132 1.60 -21.01 -6.18
C LEU A 132 2.30 -19.98 -7.05
N LYS A 133 2.20 -18.69 -6.70
CA LYS A 133 2.87 -17.60 -7.44
C LYS A 133 3.32 -16.52 -6.47
N ILE A 134 4.45 -15.89 -6.78
CA ILE A 134 5.07 -14.85 -5.94
C ILE A 134 5.36 -13.58 -6.74
N GLY A 135 5.49 -12.45 -6.04
CA GLY A 135 5.92 -11.17 -6.61
C GLY A 135 5.05 -10.71 -7.79
N ARG A 136 5.70 -10.43 -8.93
CA ARG A 136 5.04 -9.91 -10.15
C ARG A 136 4.10 -10.91 -10.82
N GLU A 137 4.23 -12.19 -10.52
CA GLU A 137 3.39 -13.23 -11.11
C GLU A 137 2.02 -13.36 -10.41
N THR A 138 1.92 -12.82 -9.19
CA THR A 138 0.65 -12.72 -8.47
C THR A 138 -0.35 -11.83 -9.20
N LEU A 139 -1.64 -12.04 -8.94
CA LEU A 139 -2.70 -11.20 -9.47
C LEU A 139 -2.47 -9.72 -9.12
N LEU A 140 -2.12 -9.43 -7.85
CA LEU A 140 -1.82 -8.07 -7.43
C LEU A 140 -0.59 -7.49 -8.16
N GLY A 141 0.47 -8.28 -8.32
CA GLY A 141 1.67 -7.89 -9.05
C GLY A 141 1.41 -7.59 -10.54
N GLN A 142 0.49 -8.33 -11.16
CA GLN A 142 0.03 -8.07 -12.53
C GLN A 142 -0.79 -6.77 -12.60
N ILE A 143 -1.70 -6.53 -11.66
CA ILE A 143 -2.46 -5.27 -11.59
C ILE A 143 -1.52 -4.08 -11.48
N VAL A 144 -0.54 -4.13 -10.55
CA VAL A 144 0.45 -3.06 -10.38
C VAL A 144 1.22 -2.83 -11.68
N SER A 145 1.69 -3.90 -12.34
CA SER A 145 2.43 -3.79 -13.59
C SER A 145 1.61 -3.17 -14.73
N LEU A 146 0.30 -3.45 -14.80
CA LEU A 146 -0.60 -2.85 -15.78
C LEU A 146 -0.82 -1.35 -15.52
N VAL A 147 -0.95 -0.95 -14.24
CA VAL A 147 -1.09 0.45 -13.85
C VAL A 147 0.18 1.24 -14.15
N ASP A 148 1.36 0.66 -13.91
CA ASP A 148 2.64 1.29 -14.23
C ASP A 148 2.77 1.56 -15.73
N GLN A 149 2.48 0.57 -16.58
CA GLN A 149 2.49 0.72 -18.05
C GLN A 149 1.51 1.80 -18.54
N ALA A 150 0.32 1.86 -17.95
CA ALA A 150 -0.68 2.88 -18.28
C ALA A 150 -0.24 4.29 -17.87
N SER A 151 0.51 4.41 -16.77
CA SER A 151 1.01 5.70 -16.23
C SER A 151 2.19 6.23 -17.04
N GLU A 152 3.09 5.36 -17.51
CA GLU A 152 4.19 5.75 -18.42
C GLU A 152 3.67 6.30 -19.76
N THR A 153 2.53 5.78 -20.24
CA THR A 153 1.91 6.24 -21.49
C THR A 153 1.36 7.67 -21.38
N LYS A 154 1.10 8.18 -20.17
CA LYS A 154 0.58 9.54 -19.94
C LYS A 154 1.66 10.64 -19.88
N THR A 155 2.95 10.32 -19.82
CA THR A 155 4.03 11.33 -19.66
C THR A 155 4.65 11.77 -21.00
N LYS A 156 3.85 11.76 -22.07
CA LYS A 156 4.26 12.31 -23.37
C LYS A 156 3.22 13.33 -23.85
N VAL A 157 3.01 14.39 -23.06
CA VAL A 157 2.34 15.63 -23.49
C VAL A 157 3.07 16.81 -22.89
#